data_AF-A0A2N0LT98-F1
#
_entry.id   AF-A0A2N0LT98-F1
#
_cell.length_a   1.000
_cell.length_b   1.000
_cell.length_c   1.000
_cell.angle_alpha   90.00
_cell.angle_beta   90.00
_cell.angle_gamma   90.00
#
_symmetry.space_group_name_H-M   'P 1'
#
loop_
_entity.id
_entity.type
_entity.pdbx_description
1 polymer ?
#
loop_
_entity_poly.entity_id
_entity_poly.type
_entity_poly.pdbx_seq_one_letter_code
_entity_poly.pdbx_strand_id
1 'polypeptide(L)' 'MKKLQIPALIMALFAVALIGVGSVVAAPGIFVDSGQPLGNSPSTNADLGDLLGDGDLDAFVANGTGANKPNKVWLNAW' A
#
# COMPACT_ATOMS: atom_id res chain seq x y z
N MET A 1 13.24 -11.51 14.03
CA MET A 1 12.46 -10.58 13.17
C MET A 1 11.23 -11.36 12.70
N LYS A 2 10.04 -11.08 13.23
CA LYS A 2 8.82 -11.78 12.81
C LYS A 2 8.31 -11.08 11.55
N LYS A 3 8.49 -11.73 10.39
CA LYS A 3 7.90 -11.28 9.11
C LYS A 3 6.39 -11.43 9.23
N LEU A 4 5.65 -10.32 9.28
CA LEU A 4 4.20 -10.34 9.18
C LEU A 4 3.88 -10.35 7.68
N GLN A 5 3.74 -11.54 7.10
CA GLN A 5 3.15 -11.67 5.76
C GLN A 5 1.66 -11.40 5.88
N ILE A 6 1.18 -10.36 5.20
CA ILE A 6 -0.25 -10.05 5.10
C ILE A 6 -0.77 -10.82 3.88
N PRO A 7 -1.78 -11.71 4.02
CA PRO A 7 -2.42 -12.32 2.88
C PRO A 7 -3.32 -11.25 2.21
N ALA A 8 -2.73 -10.50 1.27
CA ALA A 8 -3.15 -10.53 -0.12
C ALA A 8 -4.64 -10.86 -0.38
N LEU A 9 -5.57 -9.92 -0.13
CA LEU A 9 -6.91 -9.99 -0.75
C LEU A 9 -7.42 -8.64 -1.29
N ILE A 10 -6.60 -7.59 -1.27
CA ILE A 10 -7.18 -6.24 -1.24
C ILE A 10 -6.58 -5.26 -2.27
N MET A 11 -5.53 -5.64 -3.01
CA MET A 11 -4.92 -4.76 -4.03
C MET A 11 -5.30 -5.12 -5.47
N ALA A 12 -6.38 -5.87 -5.69
CA ALA A 12 -6.86 -6.17 -7.04
C ALA A 12 -8.39 -6.34 -7.09
N LEU A 13 -9.14 -5.27 -6.80
CA LEU A 13 -10.49 -5.16 -7.35
C LEU A 13 -10.45 -4.26 -8.60
N PHE A 14 -10.38 -4.95 -9.73
CA PHE A 14 -10.77 -4.54 -11.08
C PHE A 14 -9.88 -3.54 -11.83
N ALA A 15 -9.02 -4.13 -12.66
CA ALA A 15 -8.98 -3.70 -14.06
C ALA A 15 -10.42 -3.56 -14.57
N VAL A 16 -10.86 -2.33 -14.82
CA VAL A 16 -11.91 -2.13 -15.81
C VAL A 16 -11.28 -2.57 -17.13
N ALA A 17 -11.71 -3.72 -17.62
CA ALA A 17 -11.46 -4.14 -18.98
C ALA A 17 -12.05 -3.07 -19.92
N LEU A 18 -11.23 -2.14 -20.39
CA LEU A 18 -11.62 -1.27 -21.50
C LEU A 18 -11.45 -2.09 -22.78
N ILE A 19 -12.53 -2.79 -23.14
CA ILE A 19 -12.72 -3.27 -24.51
C ILE A 19 -12.68 -2.02 -25.39
N GLY A 20 -11.71 -1.98 -26.30
CA GLY A 20 -11.32 -0.78 -27.01
C GLY A 20 -12.48 -0.08 -27.72
N VAL A 21 -12.68 1.19 -27.39
CA VAL A 21 -12.99 2.28 -28.32
C VAL A 21 -12.51 3.57 -27.66
N GLY A 22 -12.00 4.49 -28.48
CA GLY A 22 -11.36 5.73 -28.05
C GLY A 22 -12.24 6.57 -27.11
N SER A 23 -11.54 7.41 -26.33
CA SER A 23 -12.05 8.31 -25.30
C SER A 23 -12.25 7.66 -23.94
N VAL A 24 -11.13 7.53 -23.20
CA VAL A 24 -11.16 7.55 -21.74
C VAL A 24 -11.59 8.97 -21.36
N VAL A 25 -12.90 9.21 -21.25
CA VAL A 25 -13.37 10.33 -20.44
C VAL A 25 -12.72 10.12 -19.08
N ALA A 26 -12.12 11.16 -18.51
CA ALA A 26 -11.56 11.10 -17.17
C ALA A 26 -12.70 10.77 -16.19
N ALA A 27 -12.96 9.47 -16.01
CA ALA A 27 -13.79 8.99 -14.94
C ALA A 27 -13.08 9.40 -13.65
N PRO A 28 -13.81 9.93 -12.65
CA PRO A 28 -13.19 10.20 -11.36
C PRO A 28 -12.60 8.89 -10.84
N GLY A 29 -11.34 8.95 -10.39
CA GLY A 29 -10.71 7.80 -9.75
C GLY A 29 -11.57 7.34 -8.57
N ILE A 30 -11.94 6.06 -8.56
CA ILE A 30 -12.70 5.47 -7.46
C ILE A 30 -11.70 5.06 -6.39
N PHE A 31 -11.76 5.70 -5.23
CA PHE A 31 -11.04 5.25 -4.05
C PHE A 31 -11.94 4.27 -3.29
N VAL A 32 -11.48 3.04 -3.14
CA VAL A 32 -12.13 2.00 -2.33
C VAL A 32 -11.28 1.76 -1.11
N ASP A 33 -11.88 1.80 0.08
CA ASP A 33 -11.19 1.33 1.29
C ASP A 33 -10.88 -0.15 1.10
N SER A 34 -9.60 -0.42 1.14
CA SER A 34 -9.04 -1.72 0.94
C SER A 34 -9.46 -2.64 2.10
N GLY A 35 -9.65 -2.11 3.31
CA GLY A 35 -9.92 -2.89 4.52
C GLY A 35 -8.66 -3.58 5.08
N GLN A 36 -7.49 -3.29 4.52
CA GLN A 36 -6.22 -3.82 5.01
C GLN A 36 -5.88 -3.20 6.37
N PRO A 37 -5.78 -3.99 7.45
CA PRO A 37 -5.40 -3.46 8.75
C PRO A 37 -3.91 -3.09 8.76
N LEU A 38 -3.63 -1.80 8.97
CA LEU A 38 -2.29 -1.29 9.21
C LEU A 38 -2.07 -1.01 10.72
N GLY A 39 -0.87 -0.57 11.08
CA GLY A 39 -0.53 -0.20 12.45
C GLY A 39 -1.15 1.13 12.87
N ASN A 40 -1.33 1.34 14.18
CA ASN A 40 -1.89 2.56 14.78
C ASN A 40 -0.88 3.34 15.64
N SER A 41 0.42 3.13 15.42
CA SER A 41 1.45 3.91 16.12
C SER A 41 1.37 5.38 15.67
N PRO A 42 1.59 6.35 16.57
CA PRO A 42 1.86 7.73 16.16
C PRO A 42 3.06 7.75 15.21
N SER A 43 2.90 8.40 14.07
CA SER A 43 3.89 8.47 13.01
C SER A 43 4.03 9.91 12.53
N THR A 44 5.23 10.28 12.08
CA THR A 44 5.53 11.64 11.61
C THR A 44 5.72 11.70 10.10
N ASN A 45 5.99 10.55 9.45
CA ASN A 45 6.20 10.50 8.02
C ASN A 45 5.91 9.10 7.45
N ALA A 46 5.60 9.06 6.16
CA ALA A 46 5.53 7.85 5.36
C ALA A 46 6.10 8.13 3.95
N ASP A 47 6.81 7.16 3.39
CA ASP A 47 7.36 7.21 2.03
C ASP A 47 7.15 5.88 1.32
N LEU A 48 7.11 5.91 -0.01
CA LEU A 48 6.87 4.75 -0.87
C LEU A 48 8.09 4.46 -1.73
N GLY A 49 8.43 3.18 -1.88
CA GLY A 49 9.51 2.75 -2.76
C GLY A 49 9.47 1.24 -2.98
N ASP A 50 9.98 0.79 -4.12
CA ASP A 50 10.13 -0.63 -4.42
C ASP A 50 11.41 -1.15 -3.72
N LEU A 51 11.23 -1.83 -2.58
CA LEU A 51 12.32 -2.32 -1.75
C LEU A 51 12.81 -3.71 -2.18
N LEU A 52 11.96 -4.47 -2.89
CA LEU A 52 12.26 -5.84 -3.32
C LEU A 52 12.66 -5.96 -4.79
N GLY A 53 12.48 -4.89 -5.58
CA GLY A 53 12.81 -4.83 -7.00
C GLY A 53 11.81 -5.59 -7.88
N ASP A 54 10.59 -5.82 -7.41
CA ASP A 54 9.54 -6.56 -8.13
C ASP A 54 8.54 -5.64 -8.85
N GLY A 55 8.70 -4.33 -8.72
CA GLY A 55 7.87 -3.32 -9.38
C GLY A 55 6.63 -2.93 -8.60
N ASP A 56 6.37 -3.57 -7.45
CA ASP A 56 5.32 -3.18 -6.51
C ASP A 56 5.87 -2.18 -5.48
N LEU A 57 5.10 -1.13 -5.15
CA LEU A 57 5.53 -0.14 -4.16
C LEU A 57 5.32 -0.66 -2.73
N ASP A 58 6.38 -0.64 -1.94
CA ASP A 58 6.36 -0.85 -0.49
C ASP A 58 6.19 0.47 0.26
N ALA A 59 5.84 0.40 1.55
CA ALA A 59 5.70 1.58 2.40
C ALA A 59 6.63 1.56 3.61
N PHE A 60 7.37 2.65 3.82
CA PHE A 60 8.12 2.91 5.05
C PHE A 60 7.40 3.94 5.90
N VAL A 61 7.19 3.65 7.19
CA VAL A 61 6.52 4.53 8.15
C VAL A 61 7.47 4.89 9.29
N ALA A 62 7.77 6.18 9.42
CA ALA A 62 8.55 6.75 10.51
C ALA A 62 7.64 6.90 11.74
N ASN A 63 7.76 5.96 12.68
CA ASN A 63 7.02 6.02 13.93
C ASN A 63 7.68 7.02 14.88
N GLY A 64 6.87 7.92 15.42
CA GLY A 64 7.29 9.12 16.15
C GLY A 64 7.47 8.94 17.66
N THR A 65 7.87 10.07 18.28
CA THR A 65 8.59 10.24 19.55
C THR A 65 7.94 9.62 20.79
N GLY A 66 8.32 8.38 21.08
CA GLY A 66 8.19 7.75 22.38
C GLY A 66 9.20 6.62 22.49
N ALA A 67 9.77 6.40 23.67
CA ALA A 67 10.71 5.31 23.87
C ALA A 67 10.02 3.98 23.48
N ASN A 68 10.61 3.25 22.53
CA ASN A 68 10.21 1.92 22.05
C ASN A 68 9.15 1.83 20.93
N LYS A 69 9.00 2.81 20.04
CA LYS A 69 8.21 2.64 18.80
C LYS A 69 9.12 2.43 17.58
N PRO A 70 9.37 1.19 17.13
CA PRO A 70 10.19 0.95 15.94
C PRO A 70 9.47 1.47 14.70
N ASN A 71 10.23 1.97 13.72
CA ASN A 71 9.74 2.22 12.36
C ASN A 71 9.18 0.93 11.75
N LYS A 72 8.26 1.07 10.80
CA LYS A 72 7.62 -0.07 10.13
C LYS A 72 7.85 -0.02 8.64
N VAL A 73 8.07 -1.20 8.07
CA VAL A 73 8.05 -1.45 6.63
C VAL A 73 6.84 -2.34 6.36
N TRP A 74 6.00 -1.95 5.41
CA TRP A 74 4.92 -2.75 4.87
C TRP A 74 5.33 -3.20 3.48
N LEU A 75 5.50 -4.50 3.31
CA LEU A 75 5.85 -5.06 2.03
C LEU A 75 4.60 -5.34 1.21
N ASN A 76 4.62 -4.93 -0.05
CA ASN A 76 3.64 -5.30 -1.05
C ASN A 76 4.37 -6.14 -2.10
N ALA A 77 4.17 -7.45 -2.06
CA ALA A 77 4.84 -8.39 -2.94
C ALA A 77 3.91 -9.56 -3.21
N TRP A 78 3.49 -9.71 -4.46
CA TRP A 78 2.68 -10.84 -4.93
C TRP A 78 3.51 -11.82 -5.74
#